data_AF-A0A484ZW80-F1
#
_entry.id   AF-A0A484ZW80-F1
#
_cell.length_a   1.000
_cell.length_b   1.000
_cell.length_c   1.000
_cell.angle_alpha   90.00
_cell.angle_beta   90.00
_cell.angle_gamma   90.00
#
_symmetry.space_group_name_H-M   'P 1'
#
loop_
_entity.id
_entity.type
_entity.pdbx_description
1 polymer ?
#
loop_
_entity_poly.entity_id
_entity_poly.type
_entity_poly.pdbx_seq_one_letter_code
_entity_poly.pdbx_strand_id
1 'polypeptide(L)' 'MKKARFTDKQIITILKQAEAGAPVSELYREYGMCNASFL' A
#
# COMPACT_ATOMS: atom_id res chain seq x y z
N MET A 1 20.72 -2.11 -8.80
CA MET A 1 19.27 -2.19 -9.10
C MET A 1 18.51 -1.63 -7.91
N LYS A 2 17.62 -0.64 -8.11
CA LYS A 2 16.79 -0.13 -7.00
C LYS A 2 15.86 -1.27 -6.58
N LYS A 3 16.01 -1.80 -5.36
CA LYS A 3 15.04 -2.74 -4.80
C LYS A 3 13.68 -2.06 -4.81
N ALA A 4 12.66 -2.73 -5.36
CA ALA A 4 11.28 -2.29 -5.23
C ALA A 4 10.96 -2.16 -3.74
N ARG A 5 10.35 -1.05 -3.35
CA ARG A 5 10.01 -0.76 -1.93
C ARG A 5 8.95 -1.73 -1.40
N PHE A 6 8.12 -2.27 -2.30
CA PHE A 6 7.08 -3.24 -2.02
C PHE A 6 7.22 -4.45 -2.94
N THR A 7 6.81 -5.60 -2.44
CA THR A 7 6.68 -6.83 -3.25
C THR A 7 5.35 -6.85 -3.99
N ASP A 8 5.25 -7.59 -5.10
CA ASP A 8 3.99 -7.74 -5.85
C ASP A 8 2.85 -8.25 -4.97
N LYS A 9 3.16 -9.15 -4.03
CA LYS A 9 2.19 -9.67 -3.06
C LYS A 9 1.64 -8.56 -2.16
N GLN A 10 2.50 -7.67 -1.67
CA GLN A 10 2.06 -6.53 -0.85
C GLN A 10 1.18 -5.58 -1.66
N ILE A 11 1.55 -5.28 -2.92
CA ILE A 11 0.76 -4.42 -3.81
C ILE A 11 -0.65 -4.99 -4.01
N ILE A 12 -0.76 -6.29 -4.31
CA ILE A 12 -2.06 -6.95 -4.51
C ILE A 12 -2.91 -6.90 -3.24
N THR A 13 -2.32 -7.11 -2.05
CA THR A 13 -3.06 -7.03 -0.78
C THR A 13 -3.58 -5.61 -0.52
N ILE A 14 -2.74 -4.61 -0.73
CA ILE A 14 -3.10 -3.19 -0.55
C ILE A 14 -4.26 -2.81 -1.49
N LEU A 15 -4.19 -3.19 -2.76
CA LEU A 15 -5.25 -2.92 -3.74
C LEU A 15 -6.58 -3.55 -3.30
N LYS A 16 -6.56 -4.80 -2.85
CA LYS A 16 -7.77 -5.49 -2.36
C LYS A 16 -8.38 -4.83 -1.13
N GLN A 17 -7.56 -4.40 -0.17
CA GLN A 17 -8.08 -3.68 1.01
C GLN A 17 -8.64 -2.31 0.61
N ALA A 18 -7.99 -1.59 -0.31
CA ALA A 18 -8.49 -0.32 -0.82
C ALA A 18 -9.83 -0.49 -1.55
N GLU A 19 -9.98 -1.52 -2.39
CA GLU A 19 -11.25 -1.87 -3.05
C GLU A 19 -12.35 -2.28 -2.05
N ALA A 20 -11.97 -2.92 -0.94
CA ALA A 20 -12.88 -3.26 0.16
C ALA A 20 -13.30 -2.03 1.01
N GLY A 21 -12.78 -0.83 0.69
CA GLY A 21 -13.10 0.40 1.39
C GLY A 21 -12.26 0.67 2.64
N ALA A 22 -11.11 -0.01 2.79
CA ALA A 22 -10.20 0.28 3.90
C ALA A 22 -9.72 1.73 3.83
N PRO A 23 -9.75 2.48 4.94
CA PRO A 23 -9.30 3.87 4.94
C PRO A 23 -7.80 3.92 4.66
N VAL A 24 -7.40 4.81 3.73
CA VAL A 24 -6.00 4.92 3.29
C VAL A 24 -5.04 5.17 4.47
N SER A 25 -5.50 5.87 5.51
CA SER A 25 -4.78 6.07 6.78
C SER A 25 -4.36 4.77 7.48
N GLU A 26 -5.15 3.71 7.36
CA GLU A 26 -4.85 2.40 7.92
C GLU A 26 -3.82 1.67 7.07
N LEU A 27 -3.96 1.72 5.74
CA LEU A 27 -2.99 1.17 4.78
C LEU A 27 -1.61 1.84 4.90
N TYR A 28 -1.56 3.16 5.11
CA TYR A 28 -0.31 3.88 5.35
C TYR A 28 0.40 3.39 6.61
N ARG A 29 -0.35 3.16 7.70
CA ARG A 29 0.20 2.72 8.98
C ARG A 29 0.62 1.25 8.97
N GLU A 30 -0.15 0.39 8.32
CA GLU A 30 0.11 -1.05 8.25
C GLU A 30 1.31 -1.37 7.35
N TYR A 31 1.45 -0.69 6.22
CA TYR A 31 2.49 -0.97 5.23
C TYR A 31 3.65 0.03 5.20
N GLY A 32 3.64 1.06 6.06
CA GLY A 32 4.66 2.11 6.06
C GLY A 32 4.71 2.89 4.75
N MET A 33 3.56 3.00 4.06
CA MET A 33 3.42 3.84 2.88
C MET A 33 3.37 5.31 3.32
N CYS A 34 4.08 6.18 2.62
CA CYS A 34 3.94 7.63 2.80
C CYS A 34 2.78 8.11 1.92
N ASN A 35 2.15 9.24 2.29
CA ASN A 35 1.01 9.83 1.58
C ASN A 35 1.22 9.93 0.05
N ALA A 36 2.47 10.19 -0.36
CA ALA A 36 2.91 10.30 -1.75
C ALA A 36 2.84 9.02 -2.59
N SER A 37 2.56 7.84 -2.01
CA SER A 37 2.45 6.58 -2.78
C SER A 37 1.03 6.30 -3.30
N PHE A 38 0.04 7.08 -2.86
CA PHE A 38 -1.38 6.90 -3.18
C PHE A 38 -1.98 8.11 -3.94
N LEU A 39 -1.25 9.23 -3.97
CA LEU A 39 -1.48 10.38 -4.86
C LEU A 39 -0.80 10.13 -6.21
#